data_AF-A0A5J4P8L9-F1
#
_entry.id   AF-A0A5J4P8L9-F1
#
_cell.length_a   1.000
_cell.length_b   1.000
_cell.length_c   1.000
_cell.angle_alpha   90.00
_cell.angle_beta   90.00
_cell.angle_gamma   90.00
#
_symmetry.space_group_name_H-M   'P 1'
#
loop_
_entity.id
_entity.type
_entity.pdbx_description
1 polymer ?
#
loop_
_entity_poly.entity_id
_entity_poly.type
_entity_poly.pdbx_seq_one_letter_code
_entity_poly.pdbx_strand_id
1 'polypeptide(L)' 'MKDELRFVDMGTPEFAVEPLRRLTEGGYHVVGVITMPDKPAGRGYKVQYSP' A
#
# COMPACT_ATOMS: atom_id res chain seq x y z
N MET A 1 -13.69 8.92 -17.09
CA MET A 1 -14.28 8.29 -15.88
C MET A 1 -13.26 7.63 -14.95
N LYS A 2 -12.39 6.68 -15.36
CA LYS A 2 -11.41 6.09 -14.41
C LYS A 2 -10.42 7.10 -13.82
N ASP A 3 -9.99 8.08 -14.62
CA ASP A 3 -9.10 9.17 -14.16
C ASP A 3 -9.80 10.26 -13.33
N GLU A 4 -11.14 10.30 -13.31
CA GLU A 4 -11.92 11.29 -12.55
C GLU A 4 -12.03 10.93 -11.06
N LEU A 5 -12.01 9.63 -10.75
CA LEU A 5 -12.09 9.14 -9.37
C LEU A 5 -10.68 9.05 -8.78
N ARG A 6 -10.46 9.80 -7.70
CA ARG A 6 -9.20 9.84 -6.98
C ARG A 6 -9.23 8.81 -5.84
N PHE A 7 -8.34 7.84 -5.90
CA PHE A 7 -8.24 6.76 -4.91
C PHE A 7 -7.07 7.00 -3.95
N VAL A 8 -7.28 6.67 -2.69
CA VAL A 8 -6.19 6.49 -1.72
C VAL A 8 -6.21 5.04 -1.28
N ASP A 9 -5.09 4.34 -1.45
CA ASP A 9 -4.93 2.98 -0.96
C ASP A 9 -4.39 3.00 0.48
N MET A 10 -4.95 2.17 1.36
CA MET A 10 -4.59 2.12 2.77
C MET A 10 -4.30 0.67 3.16
N GLY A 11 -3.07 0.25 2.94
CA GLY A 11 -2.63 -1.14 3.04
C GLY A 11 -1.22 -1.24 3.63
N THR A 12 -0.98 -2.34 4.34
CA THR A 12 0.30 -2.70 4.95
C THR A 12 0.60 -4.19 4.90
N PRO A 13 -0.34 -5.12 5.14
CA PRO A 13 0.02 -6.54 5.08
C PRO A 13 0.34 -6.95 3.65
N GLU A 14 1.09 -8.04 3.50
CA GLU A 14 1.56 -8.57 2.20
C GLU A 14 0.44 -8.69 1.15
N PHE A 15 -0.77 -9.04 1.59
CA PHE A 15 -1.91 -9.19 0.68
C PHE A 15 -2.44 -7.87 0.11
N ALA A 16 -2.05 -6.71 0.66
CA ALA A 16 -2.45 -5.40 0.16
C ALA A 16 -1.67 -4.97 -1.09
N VAL A 17 -0.52 -5.59 -1.37
CA VAL A 17 0.33 -5.28 -2.53
C VAL A 17 -0.39 -5.60 -3.85
N GLU A 18 -1.06 -6.76 -3.93
CA GLU A 18 -1.73 -7.18 -5.17
C GLU A 18 -2.89 -6.25 -5.57
N PRO A 19 -3.82 -5.87 -4.67
CA PRO A 19 -4.83 -4.85 -4.96
C PRO A 19 -4.24 -3.53 -5.46
N LEU A 20 -3.22 -2.98 -4.78
CA LEU A 20 -2.58 -1.72 -5.17
C LEU A 20 -1.98 -1.83 -6.58
N ARG A 21 -1.30 -2.95 -6.89
CA ARG A 21 -0.76 -3.23 -8.23
C ARG A 21 -1.86 -3.25 -9.29
N ARG A 22 -2.99 -3.91 -9.03
CA ARG A 22 -4.12 -3.96 -9.98
C ARG A 22 -4.77 -2.61 -10.19
N LEU A 23 -4.85 -1.77 -9.15
CA LEU A 23 -5.37 -0.41 -9.26
C LEU A 23 -4.44 0.47 -10.12
N THR A 24 -3.13 0.38 -9.90
CA THR A 24 -2.15 1.14 -10.70
C THR A 24 -2.06 0.66 -12.15
N GLU A 25 -1.91 -0.64 -12.38
CA GLU A 25 -1.88 -1.23 -13.73
C GLU A 25 -3.23 -1.08 -14.47
N GLY A 26 -4.33 -1.06 -13.74
CA GLY A 26 -5.69 -0.92 -14.27
C GLY A 26 -6.06 0.50 -14.71
N GLY A 27 -5.15 1.46 -14.57
CA GLY A 27 -5.33 2.86 -14.93
C GLY A 27 -6.29 3.62 -14.01
N TYR A 28 -6.36 3.24 -12.73
CA TYR A 28 -7.09 4.03 -11.74
C TYR A 28 -6.21 5.15 -11.20
N HIS A 29 -6.80 6.30 -10.93
CA HIS A 29 -6.07 7.47 -10.44
C HIS A 29 -5.81 7.36 -8.93
N VAL A 30 -4.82 6.55 -8.56
CA VAL A 30 -4.33 6.41 -7.18
C VAL A 30 -3.46 7.63 -6.86
N VAL A 31 -3.93 8.48 -5.94
CA VAL A 31 -3.28 9.74 -5.57
C VAL A 31 -2.49 9.67 -4.27
N GLY A 32 -2.55 8.54 -3.58
CA GLY A 32 -1.80 8.31 -2.35
C GLY A 32 -1.86 6.87 -1.89
N VAL A 33 -0.83 6.47 -1.14
CA VAL A 33 -0.74 5.17 -0.46
C VAL A 33 -0.39 5.45 0.99
N ILE A 34 -1.15 4.86 1.91
CA ILE A 34 -0.93 4.95 3.35
C ILE A 34 -0.58 3.54 3.85
N THR A 35 0.59 3.41 4.46
CA THR A 35 1.06 2.18 5.09
C THR A 35 1.54 2.44 6.52
N MET A 36 1.76 1.38 7.30
CA MET A 36 2.44 1.52 8.59
C MET A 36 3.89 1.96 8.37
N PRO A 37 4.40 2.85 9.22
CA PRO A 37 5.81 3.21 9.19
C PRO A 37 6.66 1.98 9.51
N ASP A 38 7.85 1.95 8.95
CA ASP A 38 8.87 0.97 9.30
C ASP A 38 9.10 1.02 10.82
N LYS A 39 8.97 -0.12 11.47
CA LYS A 39 9.07 -0.20 12.93
C LYS A 39 9.67 -1.53 13.39
N PRO A 40 10.31 -1.57 14.57
CA PRO A 40 10.74 -2.82 15.18
C PRO A 40 9.58 -3.81 15.37
N ALA A 41 9.79 -5.07 15.01
CA ALA A 41 8.78 -6.11 15.14
C ALA A 41 9.38 -7.49 15.46
N GLY A 42 8.53 -8.42 15.90
CA GLY A 42 8.90 -9.80 16.21
C GLY A 42 9.89 -9.93 17.37
N ARG A 43 10.53 -11.11 17.49
CA ARG A 43 11.57 -11.34 18.50
C ARG A 43 12.89 -10.72 18.05
N GLY A 44 13.53 -9.97 18.94
CA GLY A 44 14.78 -9.27 18.67
C GLY A 44 14.62 -7.88 18.04
N TYR A 45 13.39 -7.38 17.88
CA TYR A 45 13.07 -5.99 17.52
C TYR A 45 13.87 -5.45 16.33
N LYS A 46 14.05 -6.27 15.30
CA LYS A 46 14.62 -5.79 14.04
C LYS A 46 13.59 -4.90 13.34
N VAL A 47 14.07 -3.87 12.65
CA VAL A 47 13.22 -3.02 11.82
C VAL A 47 12.55 -3.90 10.77
N GLN A 48 11.22 -3.90 10.78
CA GLN A 48 10.40 -4.48 9.75
C GLN A 48 9.97 -3.33 8.83
N TYR A 49 10.26 -3.50 7.55
CA TYR A 49 9.84 -2.58 6.51
C TYR A 49 8.40 -2.87 6.09
N SER A 50 7.66 -1.82 5.70
CA SER A 50 6.41 -2.04 4.96
C SER A 50 6.71 -2.83 3.68
N PRO A 51 5.87 -3.83 3.35
CA PRO A 51 5.82 -4.41 2.00
C PRO A 51 5.59 -3.36 0.91
#